data_AF-A0AAD1AFP3-F1
#
_entry.id   AF-A0AAD1AFP3-F1
#
_cell.length_a   1.000
_cell.length_b   1.000
_cell.length_c   1.000
_cell.angle_alpha   90.00
_cell.angle_beta   90.00
_cell.angle_gamma   90.00
#
_symmetry.space_group_name_H-M   'P 1'
#
loop_
_entity.id
_entity.type
_entity.pdbx_description
1 polymer ?
#
loop_
_entity_poly.entity_id
_entity_poly.type
_entity_poly.pdbx_seq_one_letter_code
_entity_poly.pdbx_strand_id
1 'polypeptide(L)'
;MSWSVVVVLAVLLLVLLQVLLWQRRWRIRRELLTYGTRVAARVVAHDPARGDRDSARDLGRLLVIYRTAEGEEKRAVKTPQRRGDAWMAGEPAAVIYDPRRPNDAERLIVGFGRTKKKWFTARQQRAS
;
A
#
# COMPACT_ATOMS: atom_id res chain seq x y z
N MET A 1 40.97 -8.88 15.32
CA MET A 1 40.01 -8.84 14.19
C MET A 1 40.29 -7.59 13.39
N SER A 2 40.57 -7.70 12.09
CA SER A 2 40.79 -6.51 11.26
C SER A 2 39.46 -5.78 11.02
N TRP A 3 39.50 -4.45 10.98
CA TRP A 3 38.34 -3.59 10.72
C TRP A 3 37.57 -4.02 9.46
N SER A 4 38.30 -4.48 8.44
CA SER A 4 37.72 -4.97 7.18
C SER A 4 36.79 -6.17 7.37
N VAL A 5 37.11 -7.11 8.28
CA VAL A 5 36.26 -8.27 8.55
C VAL A 5 34.93 -7.83 9.17
N VAL A 6 34.97 -6.85 10.09
CA VAL A 6 33.76 -6.31 10.72
C VAL A 6 32.86 -5.62 9.69
N VAL A 7 33.46 -4.82 8.79
CA VAL A 7 32.71 -4.14 7.72
C VAL A 7 32.06 -5.15 6.76
N VAL A 8 32.79 -6.18 6.34
CA VAL A 8 32.26 -7.20 5.43
C VAL A 8 31.08 -7.96 6.07
N LEU A 9 31.19 -8.33 7.34
CA LEU A 9 30.11 -9.00 8.07
C LEU A 9 28.87 -8.10 8.21
N ALA A 10 29.05 -6.82 8.51
CA ALA A 10 27.94 -5.87 8.61
C ALA A 10 27.21 -5.72 7.26
N VAL A 11 27.95 -5.62 6.15
CA VAL A 11 27.36 -5.54 4.81
C VAL A 11 26.61 -6.82 4.45
N LEU A 12 27.19 -8.00 4.73
CA LEU A 12 26.54 -9.29 4.51
C LEU A 12 25.21 -9.39 5.28
N LEU A 13 25.20 -8.96 6.54
CA LEU A 13 24.00 -8.95 7.37
C LEU A 13 22.91 -8.05 6.77
N LEU A 14 23.30 -6.84 6.31
CA LEU A 14 22.36 -5.90 5.69
C LEU A 14 21.76 -6.44 4.39
N VAL A 15 22.59 -7.07 3.54
CA VAL A 15 22.14 -7.71 2.30
C VAL A 15 21.18 -8.85 2.61
N LEU A 16 21.52 -9.72 3.56
CA LEU A 16 20.66 -10.83 3.97
C LEU A 16 19.32 -10.32 4.50
N LEU A 17 19.32 -9.28 5.34
CA LEU A 17 18.11 -8.65 5.84
C LEU A 17 17.24 -8.09 4.70
N GLN A 18 17.85 -7.41 3.72
CA GLN A 18 17.10 -6.90 2.57
C GLN A 18 16.47 -8.01 1.75
N VAL A 19 17.18 -9.11 1.52
CA VAL A 19 16.65 -10.28 0.80
C VAL A 19 15.47 -10.89 1.54
N LEU A 20 15.56 -11.08 2.86
CA LEU A 20 14.47 -11.61 3.68
C LEU A 20 13.23 -10.70 3.65
N LEU A 21 13.42 -9.39 3.78
CA LEU A 21 12.33 -8.42 3.68
C LEU A 21 11.69 -8.44 2.28
N TRP A 22 12.49 -8.58 1.23
CA TRP A 22 12.00 -8.66 -0.14
C TRP A 22 11.19 -9.94 -0.38
N GLN A 23 11.72 -11.10 0.03
CA GLN A 23 11.01 -12.37 -0.05
C GLN A 23 9.68 -12.34 0.71
N ARG A 24 9.67 -11.78 1.92
CA ARG A 24 8.46 -11.62 2.73
C ARG A 24 7.41 -10.78 1.99
N ARG A 25 7.80 -9.61 1.45
CA ARG A 25 6.89 -8.73 0.68
C ARG A 25 6.35 -9.43 -0.56
N TRP A 26 7.19 -10.19 -1.27
CA TRP A 26 6.78 -10.96 -2.44
C TRP A 26 5.76 -12.04 -2.08
N ARG A 27 5.98 -12.76 -0.98
CA ARG A 27 5.06 -13.79 -0.50
C ARG A 27 3.69 -13.22 -0.16
N ILE A 28 3.66 -12.15 0.64
CA ILE A 28 2.41 -11.45 0.99
C ILE A 28 1.68 -10.99 -0.27
N ARG A 29 2.41 -10.41 -1.22
CA ARG A 29 1.81 -9.92 -2.46
C ARG A 29 1.20 -11.06 -3.29
N ARG A 30 1.87 -12.22 -3.38
CA ARG A 30 1.30 -13.40 -4.05
C ARG A 30 0.07 -13.90 -3.32
N GLU A 31 0.13 -14.03 -1.99
CA GLU A 31 -1.01 -14.44 -1.15
C GLU A 31 -2.23 -13.53 -1.39
N LEU A 32 -2.03 -12.21 -1.41
CA LEU A 32 -3.11 -11.25 -1.69
C LEU A 32 -3.69 -11.43 -3.10
N LEU A 33 -2.85 -11.59 -4.12
CA LEU A 33 -3.35 -11.73 -5.49
C LEU A 33 -4.11 -13.04 -5.72
N THR A 34 -3.82 -14.08 -4.94
CA THR A 34 -4.47 -15.39 -5.06
C THR A 34 -5.70 -15.51 -4.16
N TYR A 35 -5.62 -15.05 -2.90
CA TYR A 35 -6.63 -15.29 -1.87
C TYR A 35 -7.24 -14.02 -1.26
N GLY A 36 -6.74 -12.84 -1.64
CA GLY A 36 -7.24 -11.58 -1.12
C GLY A 36 -8.63 -11.27 -1.64
N THR A 37 -9.41 -10.57 -0.82
CA THR A 37 -10.74 -10.11 -1.18
C THR A 37 -10.63 -8.88 -2.08
N ARG A 38 -11.17 -8.99 -3.29
CA ARG A 38 -11.18 -7.89 -4.27
C ARG A 38 -12.48 -7.10 -4.16
N VAL A 39 -12.36 -5.80 -3.92
CA VAL A 39 -13.50 -4.88 -3.82
C VAL A 39 -13.36 -3.70 -4.78
N ALA A 40 -14.51 -3.19 -5.22
CA ALA A 40 -14.56 -1.96 -5.98
C ALA A 40 -14.14 -0.79 -5.08
N ALA A 41 -13.42 0.16 -5.67
CA ALA A 41 -12.93 1.32 -4.95
C ALA A 41 -13.04 2.57 -5.82
N ARG A 42 -13.12 3.72 -5.18
CA ARG A 42 -13.19 5.04 -5.84
C ARG A 42 -12.01 5.89 -5.43
N VAL A 43 -11.41 6.58 -6.40
CA VAL A 43 -10.39 7.58 -6.12
C VAL A 43 -11.09 8.86 -5.68
N VAL A 44 -10.64 9.45 -4.57
CA VAL A 44 -11.24 10.65 -4.00
C VAL A 44 -10.14 11.68 -3.78
N ALA A 45 -10.47 12.95 -3.97
CA ALA A 45 -9.59 14.03 -3.60
C ALA A 45 -9.38 14.04 -2.08
N HIS A 46 -8.20 14.43 -1.64
CA HIS A 46 -7.97 14.63 -0.22
C HIS A 46 -8.80 15.82 0.26
N ASP A 47 -9.48 15.67 1.40
CA ASP A 47 -10.24 16.76 2.00
C ASP A 47 -9.35 17.53 3.00
N PRO A 48 -8.88 18.74 2.65
CA PRO A 48 -8.01 19.53 3.54
C PRO A 48 -8.73 20.02 4.79
N ALA A 49 -10.07 20.07 4.80
CA ALA A 49 -10.85 20.58 5.93
C ALA A 49 -11.03 19.55 7.06
N ARG A 50 -10.65 18.28 6.84
CA ARG A 50 -10.79 17.20 7.84
C ARG A 50 -9.84 17.33 9.04
N GLY A 51 -8.87 18.24 8.99
CA GLY A 51 -8.09 18.69 10.16
C GLY A 51 -7.13 17.67 10.79
N ASP A 52 -7.00 16.47 10.22
CA ASP A 52 -6.13 15.42 10.76
C ASP A 52 -4.67 15.56 10.25
N ARG A 53 -3.70 15.35 11.16
CA ARG A 53 -2.26 15.49 10.88
C ARG A 53 -1.79 14.48 9.83
N ASP A 54 -2.35 13.27 9.82
CA ASP A 54 -2.05 12.26 8.81
C ASP A 54 -2.65 12.64 7.45
N SER A 55 -3.85 13.24 7.48
CA SER A 55 -4.51 13.81 6.29
C SER A 55 -3.65 14.92 5.65
N ALA A 56 -3.13 15.86 6.45
CA ALA A 56 -2.24 16.91 5.95
C ALA A 56 -0.96 16.37 5.29
N ARG A 57 -0.38 15.27 5.79
CA ARG A 57 0.80 14.62 5.20
C ARG A 57 0.53 13.90 3.88
N ASP A 58 -0.71 13.46 3.70
CA ASP A 58 -1.15 12.72 2.51
C ASP A 58 -1.80 13.63 1.45
N LEU A 59 -1.80 14.96 1.66
CA LEU A 59 -2.22 15.94 0.67
C LEU A 59 -1.46 15.75 -0.66
N GLY A 60 -2.22 15.75 -1.77
CA GLY A 60 -1.70 15.52 -3.11
C GLY A 60 -1.43 14.05 -3.47
N ARG A 61 -1.62 13.10 -2.54
CA ARG A 61 -1.51 11.66 -2.82
C ARG A 61 -2.84 11.10 -3.29
N LEU A 62 -2.78 9.98 -4.01
CA LEU A 62 -3.97 9.25 -4.45
C LEU A 62 -4.63 8.53 -3.26
N LEU A 63 -5.76 9.07 -2.83
CA LEU A 63 -6.62 8.49 -1.83
C LEU A 63 -7.70 7.65 -2.51
N VAL A 64 -7.88 6.43 -2.00
CA VAL A 64 -8.83 5.45 -2.50
C VAL A 64 -9.76 5.06 -1.38
N ILE A 65 -11.06 5.19 -1.59
CA ILE A 65 -12.10 4.76 -0.66
C ILE A 65 -12.68 3.43 -1.16
N TYR A 66 -12.82 2.47 -0.26
CA TYR A 66 -13.39 1.16 -0.54
C TYR A 66 -14.26 0.68 0.62
N ARG A 67 -15.20 -0.21 0.33
CA ARG A 67 -16.03 -0.86 1.35
C ARG A 67 -15.53 -2.28 1.57
N THR A 68 -15.34 -2.67 2.82
CA THR A 68 -14.98 -4.06 3.18
C THR A 68 -16.20 -4.98 2.99
N ALA A 69 -15.96 -6.29 2.99
CA ALA A 69 -17.03 -7.30 2.98
C ALA A 69 -18.01 -7.15 4.17
N GLU A 70 -17.55 -6.59 5.29
CA GLU A 70 -18.34 -6.32 6.50
C GLU A 70 -19.15 -5.00 6.39
N GLY A 71 -19.02 -4.27 5.28
CA GLY A 71 -19.74 -3.01 5.05
C GLY A 71 -19.02 -1.76 5.55
N GLU A 72 -17.84 -1.90 6.20
CA GLU A 72 -17.05 -0.79 6.72
C GLU A 72 -16.41 0.02 5.57
N GLU A 73 -16.57 1.34 5.58
CA GLU A 73 -15.86 2.21 4.64
C GLU A 73 -14.44 2.48 5.13
N LYS A 74 -13.45 2.09 4.32
CA LYS A 74 -12.03 2.28 4.58
C LYS A 74 -11.36 3.12 3.51
N ARG A 75 -10.23 3.70 3.90
CA ARG A 75 -9.44 4.59 3.07
C ARG A 75 -8.02 4.07 2.93
N ALA A 76 -7.47 4.13 1.74
CA ALA A 76 -6.12 3.70 1.43
C ALA A 76 -5.41 4.73 0.57
N VAL A 77 -4.16 5.04 0.91
CA VAL A 77 -3.30 5.96 0.17
C VAL A 77 -2.28 5.14 -0.60
N LYS A 78 -2.21 5.37 -1.91
CA LYS A 78 -1.21 4.73 -2.77
C LYS A 78 0.21 5.13 -2.35
N THR A 79 1.12 4.16 -2.27
CA THR A 79 2.54 4.39 -1.98
C THR A 79 3.45 3.52 -2.87
N PRO A 80 4.64 4.00 -3.30
CA PRO A 80 5.08 5.39 -3.25
C PRO A 80 4.31 6.27 -4.26
N GLN A 81 4.32 7.58 -4.01
CA GLN A 81 3.80 8.57 -4.95
C GLN A 81 4.74 8.69 -6.16
N ARG A 82 4.18 8.80 -7.36
CA ARG A 82 4.92 8.96 -8.62
C ARG A 82 4.35 10.14 -9.42
N ARG A 83 5.17 10.77 -10.27
CA ARG A 83 4.75 11.93 -11.10
C ARG A 83 3.50 11.67 -11.95
N GLY A 84 3.30 10.44 -12.42
CA GLY A 84 2.12 10.05 -13.21
C GLY A 84 0.86 9.74 -12.40
N ASP A 85 0.86 9.92 -11.08
CA ASP A 85 -0.27 9.58 -10.22
C ASP A 85 -1.48 10.49 -10.46
N ALA A 86 -1.26 11.74 -10.87
CA ALA A 86 -2.33 12.66 -11.20
C ALA A 86 -3.27 12.11 -12.30
N TRP A 87 -2.75 11.34 -13.26
CA TRP A 87 -3.56 10.74 -14.33
C TRP A 87 -4.43 9.58 -13.86
N MET A 88 -4.17 9.02 -12.69
CA MET A 88 -5.04 7.98 -12.10
C MET A 88 -6.19 8.59 -11.27
N ALA A 89 -6.20 9.92 -11.08
CA ALA A 89 -7.32 10.59 -10.44
C ALA A 89 -8.57 10.51 -11.34
N GLY A 90 -9.70 10.07 -10.78
CA GLY A 90 -10.96 9.88 -11.52
C GLY A 90 -11.09 8.54 -12.23
N GLU A 91 -10.03 7.72 -12.31
CA GLU A 91 -10.12 6.36 -12.85
C GLU A 91 -10.82 5.41 -11.87
N PRO A 92 -11.56 4.39 -12.35
CA PRO A 92 -12.09 3.34 -11.49
C PRO A 92 -10.94 2.61 -10.78
N ALA A 93 -11.11 2.34 -9.49
CA ALA A 93 -10.12 1.63 -8.69
C ALA A 93 -10.63 0.25 -8.23
N ALA A 94 -9.70 -0.58 -7.77
CA ALA A 94 -10.00 -1.72 -6.91
C ALA A 94 -8.97 -1.81 -5.81
N VAL A 95 -9.41 -2.39 -4.69
CA VAL A 95 -8.54 -2.76 -3.58
C VAL A 95 -8.57 -4.28 -3.47
N ILE A 96 -7.42 -4.88 -3.22
CA ILE A 96 -7.31 -6.25 -2.72
C ILE A 96 -6.72 -6.17 -1.33
N TYR A 97 -7.41 -6.77 -0.36
CA TYR A 97 -6.97 -6.81 1.03
C TYR A 97 -7.15 -8.22 1.61
N ASP A 98 -6.44 -8.51 2.69
CA ASP A 98 -6.64 -9.74 3.45
C ASP A 98 -7.82 -9.58 4.43
N PRO A 99 -8.94 -10.33 4.27
CA PRO A 99 -10.09 -10.20 5.16
C PRO A 99 -9.80 -10.66 6.59
N ARG A 100 -8.80 -11.53 6.81
CA ARG A 100 -8.41 -11.97 8.16
C ARG A 100 -7.62 -10.91 8.91
N ARG A 101 -7.02 -9.96 8.18
CA ARG A 101 -6.20 -8.88 8.71
C ARG A 101 -6.55 -7.56 8.00
N PRO A 102 -7.79 -7.07 8.16
CA PRO A 102 -8.30 -5.96 7.38
C PRO A 102 -7.68 -4.60 7.75
N ASN A 103 -6.85 -4.55 8.80
CA ASN A 103 -6.13 -3.37 9.27
C ASN A 103 -4.60 -3.45 9.05
N ASP A 104 -4.10 -4.52 8.44
CA ASP A 104 -2.68 -4.71 8.18
C ASP A 104 -2.26 -3.96 6.92
N ALA A 105 -1.45 -2.91 7.09
CA ALA A 105 -1.02 -2.03 6.01
C ALA A 105 -0.13 -2.72 4.96
N GLU A 106 0.50 -3.86 5.27
CA GLU A 106 1.27 -4.62 4.30
C GLU A 106 0.40 -5.56 3.47
N ARG A 107 -0.82 -5.85 3.94
CA ARG A 107 -1.77 -6.78 3.34
C ARG A 107 -2.85 -6.06 2.53
N LEU A 108 -2.46 -4.98 1.86
CA LEU A 108 -3.36 -4.16 1.05
C LEU A 108 -2.66 -3.65 -0.22
N ILE A 109 -3.31 -3.84 -1.36
CA ILE A 109 -2.86 -3.35 -2.67
C ILE A 109 -4.01 -2.69 -3.44
N VAL A 110 -3.67 -1.69 -4.25
CA VAL A 110 -4.62 -0.91 -5.06
C VAL A 110 -4.29 -1.03 -6.54
N GLY A 111 -5.32 -1.19 -7.37
CA GLY A 111 -5.23 -1.17 -8.82
C GLY A 111 -6.09 -0.06 -9.40
N PHE A 112 -5.60 0.61 -10.43
CA PHE A 112 -6.28 1.74 -11.09
C PHE A 112 -6.59 1.42 -12.55
N GLY A 113 -7.60 2.11 -13.08
CA GLY A 113 -8.06 1.99 -14.46
C GLY A 113 -8.98 0.80 -14.69
N ARG A 114 -9.61 0.74 -15.88
CA ARG A 114 -10.58 -0.31 -16.23
C ARG A 114 -9.99 -1.72 -16.18
N THR A 115 -8.75 -1.88 -16.65
CA THR A 115 -8.10 -3.20 -16.79
C THR A 115 -7.32 -3.63 -15.54
N LYS A 116 -7.00 -2.70 -14.63
CA LYS A 116 -6.30 -2.98 -13.36
C LYS A 116 -5.04 -3.84 -13.54
N LYS A 117 -4.30 -3.60 -14.64
CA LYS A 117 -3.11 -4.39 -15.04
C LYS A 117 -1.94 -4.26 -14.05
N LYS A 118 -1.90 -3.18 -13.27
CA LYS A 118 -0.85 -2.92 -12.28
C LYS A 118 -1.46 -2.74 -10.89
N TRP A 119 -0.86 -3.43 -9.93
CA TRP A 119 -1.16 -3.32 -8.51
C TRP A 119 -0.05 -2.55 -7.81
N PHE A 120 -0.44 -1.61 -6.97
CA PHE A 120 0.44 -0.77 -6.19
C PHE A 120 0.26 -1.07 -4.71
N THR A 121 1.34 -0.95 -3.95
CA THR A 121 1.25 -0.92 -2.50
C THR A 121 0.45 0.30 -2.06
N ALA A 122 -0.31 0.16 -0.99
CA ALA A 122 -1.02 1.26 -0.38
C ALA A 122 -1.02 1.10 1.13
N ARG A 123 -1.09 2.22 1.84
CA ARG A 123 -1.21 2.27 3.30
C ARG A 123 -2.65 2.63 3.65
N GLN A 124 -3.24 1.93 4.60
CA GLN A 124 -4.54 2.34 5.12
C GLN A 124 -4.39 3.67 5.88
N GLN A 125 -5.26 4.62 5.55
CA GLN A 125 -5.42 5.82 6.37
C GLN A 125 -6.34 5.43 7.52
N ARG A 126 -5.87 5.59 8.77
CA ARG A 126 -6.69 5.29 9.94
C ARG A 126 -7.93 6.19 9.91
N ALA A 127 -9.09 5.60 10.11
CA ALA A 127 -10.24 6.38 10.54
C ALA A 127 -9.96 6.79 11.99
N SER A 128 -9.91 8.09 12.26
CA SER A 128 -9.95 8.63 13.62
C SER A 128 -11.30 8.33 14.25
#